data_AF-A0A5M3MZU3-F1
#
_entry.id   AF-A0A5M3MZU3-F1
#
_cell.length_a   1.000
_cell.length_b   1.000
_cell.length_c   1.000
_cell.angle_alpha   90.00
_cell.angle_beta   90.00
_cell.angle_gamma   90.00
#
_symmetry.space_group_name_H-M   'P 1'
#
loop_
_entity.id
_entity.type
_entity.pdbx_description
1 polymer ?
#
loop_
_entity_poly.entity_id
_entity_poly.type
_entity_poly.pdbx_seq_one_letter_code
_entity_poly.pdbx_strand_id
1 'polypeptide(L)'
;MQSQQPVCPKKATFNGAEGVSNVLEFAKHVFTTPGARKPKHFIYDTACDVRQQVLANKDEFWLLVGMCVDIYHLQNKHKKTHTFCQTHCNLADYPELKSEDGSGWWFNTSIAEQFLPQ
;
A
#
# COMPACT_ATOMS: atom_id res chain seq x y z
N MET A 1 -23.85 5.61 1.83
CA MET A 1 -23.58 4.47 2.73
C MET A 1 -22.94 3.35 1.91
N GLN A 2 -21.60 3.27 1.88
CA GLN A 2 -20.91 2.14 1.27
C GLN A 2 -20.79 1.05 2.34
N SER A 3 -21.46 -0.08 2.13
CA SER A 3 -21.37 -1.26 2.99
C SER A 3 -19.91 -1.73 3.07
N GLN A 4 -19.29 -1.63 4.25
CA GLN A 4 -18.01 -2.27 4.50
C GLN A 4 -18.21 -3.78 4.42
N GLN A 5 -17.70 -4.40 3.35
CA GLN A 5 -17.77 -5.85 3.18
C GLN A 5 -16.84 -6.55 4.18
N PRO A 6 -17.17 -7.77 4.65
CA PRO A 6 -16.29 -8.52 5.54
C PRO A 6 -14.94 -8.77 4.86
N VAL A 7 -13.88 -8.21 5.44
CA VAL A 7 -12.51 -8.41 4.99
C VAL A 7 -12.02 -9.74 5.54
N CYS A 8 -11.90 -10.77 4.69
CA CYS A 8 -11.24 -12.02 5.07
C CYS A 8 -9.71 -11.81 5.02
N PRO A 9 -8.98 -11.86 6.14
CA PRO A 9 -7.53 -11.70 6.14
C PRO A 9 -6.89 -12.80 5.29
N LYS A 10 -6.15 -12.41 4.25
CA LYS A 10 -5.37 -13.33 3.43
C LYS A 10 -3.93 -13.34 3.94
N LYS A 11 -3.37 -14.53 4.15
CA LYS A 11 -2.00 -14.74 4.64
C LYS A 11 -1.31 -15.73 3.72
N ALA A 12 -0.04 -15.48 3.40
CA ALA A 12 0.84 -16.44 2.75
C ALA A 12 2.27 -16.25 3.30
N THR A 13 3.02 -17.34 3.46
CA THR A 13 4.36 -17.33 4.06
C THR A 13 5.39 -17.52 2.98
N PHE A 14 6.39 -16.64 2.90
CA PHE A 14 7.49 -16.72 1.96
C PHE A 14 8.82 -16.68 2.74
N ASN A 15 9.56 -17.80 2.74
CA ASN A 15 10.85 -17.88 3.42
C ASN A 15 11.95 -17.21 2.57
N GLY A 16 12.76 -16.34 3.18
CA GLY A 16 13.86 -15.64 2.49
C GLY A 16 13.41 -14.50 1.56
N ALA A 17 12.20 -13.98 1.75
CA ALA A 17 11.56 -13.02 0.86
C ALA A 17 11.56 -11.58 1.39
N GLU A 18 12.75 -11.05 1.69
CA GLU A 18 12.92 -9.67 2.18
C GLU A 18 13.01 -8.64 1.03
N GLY A 19 13.12 -9.11 -0.21
CA GLY A 19 13.22 -8.26 -1.39
C GLY A 19 11.89 -7.69 -1.86
N VAL A 20 11.93 -6.47 -2.41
CA VAL A 20 10.78 -5.76 -3.01
C VAL A 20 10.11 -6.57 -4.12
N SER A 21 10.90 -7.32 -4.91
CA SER A 21 10.40 -8.28 -5.91
C SER A 21 9.41 -9.28 -5.34
N ASN A 22 9.70 -9.80 -4.15
CA ASN A 22 8.96 -10.89 -3.55
C ASN A 22 7.68 -10.34 -2.89
N VAL A 23 7.70 -9.11 -2.41
CA VAL A 23 6.50 -8.39 -1.95
C VAL A 23 5.51 -8.20 -3.09
N LEU A 24 6.00 -7.82 -4.28
CA LEU A 24 5.17 -7.70 -5.48
C LEU A 24 4.54 -9.05 -5.86
N GLU A 25 5.32 -10.13 -5.85
CA GLU A 25 4.83 -11.47 -6.15
C GLU A 25 3.82 -11.97 -5.11
N PHE A 26 4.11 -11.77 -3.82
CA PHE A 26 3.21 -12.08 -2.71
C PHE A 26 1.85 -11.40 -2.90
N ALA A 27 1.86 -10.09 -3.11
CA ALA A 27 0.62 -9.33 -3.23
C ALA A 27 -0.18 -9.77 -4.46
N LYS A 28 0.48 -10.02 -5.60
CA LYS A 28 -0.20 -10.61 -6.78
C LYS A 28 -0.83 -11.94 -6.45
N HIS A 29 -0.11 -12.86 -5.83
CA HIS A 29 -0.62 -14.19 -5.52
C HIS A 29 -1.86 -14.12 -4.61
N VAL A 30 -1.78 -13.29 -3.57
CA VAL A 30 -2.90 -13.05 -2.64
C VAL A 30 -4.13 -12.48 -3.36
N PHE A 31 -3.94 -11.50 -4.26
CA PHE A 31 -5.04 -10.80 -4.91
C PHE A 31 -5.52 -11.44 -6.23
N THR A 32 -4.85 -12.49 -6.71
CA THR A 32 -5.27 -13.31 -7.86
C THR A 32 -5.94 -14.62 -7.44
N THR A 33 -5.94 -14.95 -6.15
CA THR A 33 -6.63 -16.13 -5.61
C THR A 33 -8.15 -16.03 -5.86
N PRO A 34 -8.85 -17.13 -6.21
CA PRO A 34 -10.29 -17.12 -6.45
C PRO A 34 -11.08 -16.43 -5.32
N GLY A 35 -11.91 -15.45 -5.69
CA GLY A 35 -12.68 -14.64 -4.75
C GLY A 35 -11.95 -13.43 -4.15
N ALA A 36 -10.65 -13.26 -4.43
CA ALA A 36 -9.93 -12.04 -4.10
C ALA A 36 -10.21 -10.94 -5.13
N ARG A 37 -10.05 -9.69 -4.73
CA ARG A 37 -10.19 -8.51 -5.60
C ARG A 37 -8.88 -7.77 -5.63
N LYS A 38 -8.50 -7.30 -6.82
CA LYS A 38 -7.34 -6.42 -7.00
C LYS A 38 -7.54 -5.15 -6.15
N PRO A 39 -6.56 -4.77 -5.32
CA PRO A 39 -6.68 -3.58 -4.48
C PRO A 39 -6.64 -2.32 -5.36
N LYS A 40 -7.37 -1.28 -4.93
CA LYS A 40 -7.23 0.05 -5.51
C LYS A 40 -6.00 0.78 -4.96
N HIS A 41 -5.65 0.50 -3.71
CA HIS A 41 -4.50 1.09 -3.01
C HIS A 41 -3.65 0.00 -2.37
N PHE A 42 -2.34 0.12 -2.51
CA PHE A 42 -1.33 -0.73 -1.90
C PHE A 42 -0.40 0.14 -1.05
N ILE A 43 -0.52 0.02 0.28
CA ILE A 43 0.27 0.80 1.24
C ILE A 43 1.41 -0.07 1.73
N TYR A 44 2.65 0.42 1.60
CA TYR A 44 3.85 -0.31 1.99
C TYR A 44 4.96 0.67 2.34
N ASP A 45 5.71 0.40 3.41
CA ASP A 45 6.78 1.27 3.93
C ASP A 45 7.77 1.74 2.84
N THR A 46 8.22 0.83 1.98
CA THR A 46 9.11 1.15 0.85
C THR A 46 8.36 1.16 -0.49
N ALA A 47 7.17 1.75 -0.54
CA ALA A 47 6.39 1.88 -1.77
C ALA A 47 7.14 2.61 -2.90
N CYS A 48 8.14 3.45 -2.58
CA CYS A 48 9.02 4.05 -3.58
C CYS A 48 9.79 3.00 -4.39
N ASP A 49 10.29 1.96 -3.73
CA ASP A 49 11.11 0.93 -4.37
C ASP A 49 10.21 -0.02 -5.16
N VAL A 50 9.05 -0.36 -4.58
CA VAL A 50 7.97 -1.10 -5.26
C VAL A 50 7.59 -0.42 -6.56
N ARG A 51 7.32 0.90 -6.52
CA ARG A 51 6.90 1.66 -7.70
C ARG A 51 8.01 1.75 -8.75
N GLN A 52 9.26 1.98 -8.35
CA GLN A 52 10.39 1.97 -9.27
C GLN A 52 10.51 0.62 -9.99
N GLN A 53 10.38 -0.47 -9.25
CA GLN A 53 10.47 -1.82 -9.82
C GLN A 53 9.29 -2.14 -10.74
N VAL A 54 8.07 -1.73 -10.40
CA VAL A 54 6.89 -1.87 -11.28
C VAL A 54 7.07 -1.09 -12.58
N LEU A 55 7.59 0.13 -12.51
CA LEU A 55 7.87 0.94 -13.70
C LEU A 55 8.98 0.31 -14.56
N ALA A 56 10.03 -0.22 -13.93
CA ALA A 56 11.11 -0.91 -14.63
C ALA A 56 10.63 -2.19 -15.32
N ASN A 57 9.78 -2.97 -14.65
CA ASN A 57 9.25 -4.24 -15.14
C ASN A 57 8.03 -4.09 -16.08
N LYS A 58 7.47 -2.88 -16.20
CA LYS A 58 6.25 -2.58 -16.98
C LYS A 58 5.08 -3.51 -16.65
N ASP A 59 4.88 -3.73 -15.36
CA ASP A 59 3.98 -4.75 -14.86
C ASP A 59 2.50 -4.30 -14.90
N GLU A 60 1.73 -4.87 -15.82
CA GLU A 60 0.34 -4.48 -16.05
C GLU A 60 -0.59 -4.72 -14.86
N PHE A 61 -0.26 -5.70 -14.00
CA PHE A 61 -1.07 -5.98 -12.81
C PHE A 61 -1.14 -4.76 -11.89
N TRP A 62 -0.09 -3.95 -11.84
CA TRP A 62 -0.02 -2.79 -10.94
C TRP A 62 -0.49 -1.49 -11.57
N LEU A 63 -0.84 -1.51 -12.86
CA LEU A 63 -1.49 -0.38 -13.50
C LEU A 63 -2.80 -0.06 -12.77
N LEU A 64 -3.04 1.23 -12.53
CA LEU A 64 -4.20 1.76 -11.81
C LEU A 64 -4.27 1.42 -10.30
N VAL A 65 -3.22 0.81 -9.73
CA VAL A 65 -3.12 0.64 -8.27
C VAL A 65 -2.37 1.84 -7.69
N GLY A 66 -3.01 2.59 -6.80
CA GLY A 66 -2.36 3.63 -6.03
C GLY A 66 -1.33 3.01 -5.08
N MET A 67 -0.08 3.44 -5.18
CA MET A 67 1.00 3.01 -4.28
C MET A 67 1.44 4.20 -3.45
N CYS A 68 1.34 4.09 -2.13
CA CYS A 68 1.72 5.14 -1.21
C CYS A 68 2.32 4.57 0.09
N VAL A 69 3.03 5.41 0.83
CA VAL A 69 3.55 5.07 2.15
C VAL A 69 2.68 5.74 3.21
N ASP A 70 2.65 5.21 4.42
CA ASP A 70 1.93 5.87 5.50
C ASP A 70 2.54 7.22 5.87
N ILE A 71 1.73 8.10 6.47
CA ILE A 71 2.13 9.49 6.78
C ILE A 71 3.28 9.52 7.78
N TYR A 72 3.32 8.58 8.72
CA TYR A 72 4.41 8.51 9.70
C TYR A 72 5.72 8.12 9.00
N HIS A 73 5.70 7.14 8.09
CA HIS A 73 6.85 6.75 7.29
C HIS A 73 7.30 7.88 6.36
N LEU A 74 6.36 8.60 5.73
CA LEU A 74 6.65 9.79 4.94
C LEU A 74 7.34 10.89 5.75
N GLN A 75 6.89 11.14 6.97
CA GLN A 75 7.42 12.22 7.81
C GLN A 75 8.74 11.88 8.50
N ASN A 76 8.92 10.62 8.93
CA ASN A 76 10.01 10.23 9.82
C ASN A 76 11.10 9.38 9.15
N LYS A 77 10.77 8.63 8.09
CA LYS A 77 11.70 7.67 7.46
C LYS A 77 12.16 8.09 6.07
N HIS A 78 11.32 8.79 5.32
CA HIS A 78 11.76 9.34 4.03
C HIS A 78 12.72 10.51 4.20
N LYS A 79 13.86 10.43 3.51
CA LYS A 79 14.76 11.58 3.36
C LYS A 79 14.05 12.63 2.51
N LYS A 80 13.95 13.85 3.04
CA LYS A 80 13.30 14.98 2.35
C LYS A 80 13.91 15.30 0.99
N THR A 81 15.17 14.93 0.78
CA THR A 81 15.95 15.15 -0.44
C THR A 81 15.63 14.16 -1.57
N HIS A 82 14.94 13.05 -1.29
CA HIS A 82 14.63 12.06 -2.31
C HIS A 82 13.36 12.47 -3.08
N THR A 83 13.54 13.12 -4.21
CA THR A 83 12.46 13.68 -5.06
C THR A 83 11.45 12.62 -5.50
N PHE A 84 11.90 11.40 -5.78
CA PHE A 84 11.01 10.30 -6.16
C PHE A 84 10.00 9.97 -5.06
N CYS A 85 10.42 10.01 -3.80
CA CYS A 85 9.55 9.68 -2.68
C CYS A 85 8.53 10.81 -2.44
N GLN A 86 8.96 12.06 -2.59
CA GLN A 86 8.07 13.22 -2.42
C GLN A 86 6.96 13.29 -3.47
N THR A 87 7.23 12.80 -4.68
CA THR A 87 6.33 12.89 -5.84
C THR A 87 5.44 11.67 -6.04
N HIS A 88 5.79 10.54 -5.42
CA HIS A 88 5.09 9.29 -5.68
C HIS A 88 4.64 8.52 -4.44
N CYS A 89 5.17 8.84 -3.25
CA CYS A 89 4.77 8.18 -2.01
C CYS A 89 3.75 8.97 -1.21
N ASN A 90 3.39 10.19 -1.63
CA ASN A 90 2.56 11.08 -0.85
C ASN A 90 1.11 10.60 -0.83
N LEU A 91 0.58 10.28 0.35
CA LEU A 91 -0.83 9.93 0.53
C LEU A 91 -1.76 11.07 0.07
N ALA A 92 -1.29 12.32 0.06
CA ALA A 92 -2.05 13.48 -0.37
C ALA A 92 -2.38 13.56 -1.85
N ASP A 93 -1.73 12.75 -2.67
CA ASP A 93 -2.05 12.61 -4.07
C ASP A 93 -3.31 11.76 -4.30
N TYR A 94 -3.83 11.10 -3.25
CA TYR A 94 -5.02 10.25 -3.29
C TYR A 94 -6.18 10.91 -2.51
N PRO A 95 -6.93 11.85 -3.13
CA PRO A 95 -8.01 12.57 -2.46
C PRO A 95 -9.13 11.64 -1.95
N GLU A 96 -9.31 10.46 -2.55
CA GLU A 96 -10.26 9.44 -2.10
C GLU A 96 -9.93 8.84 -0.74
N LEU A 97 -8.70 8.99 -0.26
CA LEU A 97 -8.28 8.53 1.07
C LEU A 97 -8.48 9.60 2.15
N LYS A 98 -8.83 10.84 1.78
CA LYS A 98 -9.08 11.94 2.71
C LYS A 98 -10.52 11.93 3.19
N SER A 99 -10.72 12.25 4.46
CA SER A 99 -12.06 12.39 5.02
C SER A 99 -12.81 13.56 4.37
N GLU A 100 -14.13 13.42 4.20
CA GLU A 100 -14.96 14.43 3.51
C GLU A 100 -14.96 15.80 4.23
N ASP A 101 -14.71 15.79 5.54
CA ASP A 101 -14.63 16.95 6.42
C ASP A 101 -13.22 17.58 6.47
N GLY A 102 -12.23 17.00 5.78
CA GLY A 102 -10.87 17.51 5.72
C GLY A 102 -10.10 17.44 7.05
N SER A 103 -10.66 16.78 8.06
CA SER A 103 -10.07 16.63 9.40
C SER A 103 -8.95 15.57 9.45
N GLY A 104 -8.86 14.71 8.43
CA GLY A 104 -7.82 13.69 8.36
C GLY A 104 -8.00 12.70 7.21
N TRP A 105 -7.65 11.45 7.48
CA TRP A 105 -7.62 10.37 6.51
C TRP A 105 -8.58 9.27 6.96
N TRP A 106 -9.32 8.68 6.01
CA TRP A 106 -10.21 7.55 6.30
C TRP A 106 -9.45 6.33 6.82
N PHE A 107 -8.17 6.20 6.44
CA PHE A 107 -7.32 5.09 6.81
C PHE A 107 -5.94 5.62 7.22
N ASN A 108 -5.65 5.54 8.52
CA ASN A 108 -4.34 5.85 9.07
C ASN A 108 -3.63 4.54 9.44
N THR A 109 -2.74 4.09 8.58
CA THR A 109 -1.93 2.88 8.79
C THR A 109 -0.93 3.01 9.94
N SER A 110 -0.56 4.22 10.38
CA SER A 110 0.35 4.40 11.52
C SER A 110 -0.35 4.26 12.88
N ILE A 111 -1.68 4.34 12.91
CA ILE A 111 -2.53 4.13 14.10
C ILE A 111 -3.31 2.81 13.97
N ALA A 112 -3.11 2.04 12.90
CA ALA A 112 -3.70 0.73 12.74
C ALA A 112 -3.06 -0.24 13.75
N GLU A 113 -3.52 -0.18 15.00
CA GLU A 113 -3.25 -1.18 16.02
C GLU A 113 -3.72 -2.53 15.46
N GLN A 114 -2.77 -3.43 15.31
CA GLN A 114 -3.05 -4.81 14.99
C GLN A 114 -3.80 -5.42 16.18
N PHE A 115 -5.14 -5.44 16.15
CA PHE A 115 -5.94 -6.24 17.07
C PHE A 115 -5.65 -7.71 16.77
N LEU A 116 -4.57 -8.24 17.34
CA LEU A 116 -4.44 -9.67 17.58
C LEU A 116 -5.26 -9.94 18.85
N PRO A 117 -6.33 -10.77 18.79
CA PRO A 117 -6.88 -11.31 20.02
C PRO A 117 -5.76 -12.08 20.74
N GLN A 118 -5.46 -11.68 21.97
CA GLN A 118 -4.59 -12.44 22.87
C GLN A 118 -5.30 -13.69 23.39
#